data_AF-A0Q0G9-F1
#
_entry.id   AF-A0Q0G9-F1
#
_cell.length_a   1.000
_cell.length_b   1.000
_cell.length_c   1.000
_cell.angle_alpha   90.00
_cell.angle_beta   90.00
_cell.angle_gamma   90.00
#
_symmetry.space_group_name_H-M   'P 1'
#
loop_
_entity.id
_entity.type
_entity.pdbx_description
1 polymer ?
#
loop_
_entity_poly.entity_id
_entity_poly.type
_entity_poly.pdbx_seq_one_letter_code
_entity_poly.pdbx_strand_id
1 'polypeptide(L)'
;MKSNKKVFGIIAVILIVICFFSIKPIKHYVIRKDNFNWLAYGIKQQYEAKQLNLQEEIKFSVKGISANNEQEKVFNDMFNNTTLRLDMNYDYDNFRNLTKVKLKNKNEDFGNLELFSNKEGVILKCSDIFNGNLYLDYKDICKFFNTSNDSNSINIENYLPLFDVSKDSYIKNINKDLLSTLKNSLNHKFQNNENVLIKLKFEESEKLVKCNELKISLNSEDIKNILKELNKFAKDNPNIKLFLKSKINQFLDIAVKNNDLDKFGLTNKDVKEFKEDKNFDKYFHKEWEEAFTQIINEIDKTQTNDDFKIDMSFRFDNDDKIRNVLCIYTFRQLGNIVFNVEQNVNINYSIDKQVFDSSKYTKDIKITELTPNNLNSNMDKYLKDMEKKLTNLYPELNNNYNNSGYSNFNNSVNNNYNNSNLNTDYYTNNYEYGIN
;
A
#
# COMPACT_ATOMS: atom_id res chain seq x y z
N MET A 1 -56.71 -25.09 -36.27
CA MET A 1 -55.35 -25.01 -35.70
C MET A 1 -55.06 -23.62 -35.10
N LYS A 2 -55.73 -23.22 -33.99
CA LYS A 2 -55.56 -21.89 -33.35
C LYS A 2 -54.94 -21.92 -31.94
N SER A 3 -54.38 -23.05 -31.48
CA SER A 3 -53.81 -23.15 -30.10
C SER A 3 -52.28 -23.14 -30.00
N ASN A 4 -51.51 -23.39 -31.08
CA ASN A 4 -50.05 -23.51 -30.94
C ASN A 4 -49.31 -22.17 -30.82
N LYS A 5 -49.80 -21.08 -31.44
CA LYS A 5 -49.09 -19.77 -31.39
C LYS A 5 -49.03 -19.14 -30.00
N LYS A 6 -50.04 -19.35 -29.15
CA LYS A 6 -50.03 -18.88 -27.74
C LYS A 6 -49.07 -19.69 -26.86
N VAL A 7 -48.99 -21.00 -27.08
CA VAL A 7 -48.07 -21.90 -26.35
C VAL A 7 -46.61 -21.62 -26.71
N PHE A 8 -46.30 -21.44 -28.01
CA PHE A 8 -44.95 -21.04 -28.44
C PHE A 8 -44.54 -19.65 -27.94
N GLY A 9 -45.48 -18.70 -27.83
CA GLY A 9 -45.22 -17.39 -27.22
C GLY A 9 -44.90 -17.47 -25.73
N ILE A 10 -45.62 -18.31 -24.98
CA ILE A 10 -45.37 -18.56 -23.55
C ILE A 10 -44.02 -19.28 -23.35
N ILE A 11 -43.70 -20.28 -24.17
CA ILE A 11 -42.40 -20.97 -24.13
C ILE A 11 -41.24 -20.03 -24.47
N ALA A 12 -41.41 -19.13 -25.46
CA ALA A 12 -40.40 -18.13 -25.80
C ALA A 12 -40.20 -17.11 -24.67
N VAL A 13 -41.27 -16.64 -24.03
CA VAL A 13 -41.17 -15.77 -22.84
C VAL A 13 -40.52 -16.50 -21.68
N ILE A 14 -40.87 -17.76 -21.43
CA ILE A 14 -40.23 -18.59 -20.40
C ILE A 14 -38.74 -18.81 -20.72
N LEU A 15 -38.35 -19.02 -21.98
CA LEU A 15 -36.96 -19.16 -22.39
C LEU A 15 -36.19 -17.84 -22.26
N ILE A 16 -36.78 -16.70 -22.63
CA ILE A 16 -36.19 -15.37 -22.43
C ILE A 16 -36.03 -15.08 -20.94
N VAL A 17 -37.05 -15.39 -20.12
CA VAL A 17 -37.02 -15.29 -18.66
C VAL A 17 -35.93 -16.20 -18.10
N ILE A 18 -35.88 -17.48 -18.48
CA ILE A 18 -34.82 -18.41 -18.07
C ILE A 18 -33.46 -17.88 -18.51
N CYS A 19 -33.26 -17.41 -19.74
CA CYS A 19 -32.00 -16.83 -20.18
C CYS A 19 -31.63 -15.58 -19.36
N PHE A 20 -32.55 -14.64 -19.14
CA PHE A 20 -32.31 -13.43 -18.33
C PHE A 20 -32.01 -13.75 -16.86
N PHE A 21 -32.74 -14.69 -16.25
CA PHE A 21 -32.52 -15.13 -14.88
C PHE A 21 -31.31 -16.07 -14.73
N SER A 22 -30.87 -16.72 -15.82
CA SER A 22 -29.72 -17.64 -15.82
C SER A 22 -28.41 -16.96 -16.19
N ILE A 23 -28.40 -15.79 -16.84
CA ILE A 23 -27.15 -15.05 -17.16
C ILE A 23 -26.36 -14.71 -15.89
N LYS A 24 -27.03 -14.29 -14.80
CA LYS A 24 -26.34 -14.02 -13.52
C LYS A 24 -25.75 -15.30 -12.90
N PRO A 25 -26.53 -16.37 -12.64
CA PRO A 25 -26.00 -17.64 -12.15
C PRO A 25 -24.89 -18.24 -13.01
N ILE A 26 -25.02 -18.20 -14.34
CA ILE A 26 -24.01 -18.69 -15.29
C ILE A 26 -22.75 -17.83 -15.20
N LYS A 27 -22.88 -16.50 -15.16
CA LYS A 27 -21.73 -15.58 -14.98
C LYS A 27 -21.01 -15.87 -13.65
N HIS A 28 -21.74 -15.99 -12.55
CA HIS A 28 -21.16 -16.33 -11.23
C HIS A 28 -20.50 -17.70 -11.25
N TYR A 29 -21.12 -18.70 -11.87
CA TYR A 29 -20.54 -20.04 -12.02
C TYR A 29 -19.23 -20.02 -12.82
N VAL A 30 -19.20 -19.30 -13.94
CA VAL A 30 -17.98 -19.17 -14.77
C VAL A 30 -16.87 -18.44 -14.01
N ILE A 31 -17.20 -17.37 -13.27
CA ILE A 31 -16.23 -16.62 -12.47
C ILE A 31 -15.67 -17.49 -11.33
N ARG A 32 -16.53 -18.17 -10.57
CA ARG A 32 -16.15 -18.98 -9.41
C ARG A 32 -15.51 -20.32 -9.74
N LYS A 33 -15.54 -20.75 -11.01
CA LYS A 33 -14.91 -22.01 -11.44
C LYS A 33 -13.39 -22.02 -11.22
N ASP A 34 -12.77 -20.85 -11.30
CA ASP A 34 -11.32 -20.69 -11.19
C ASP A 34 -11.03 -19.63 -10.11
N ASN A 35 -10.39 -20.07 -9.03
CA ASN A 35 -10.18 -19.25 -7.83
C ASN A 35 -9.40 -17.97 -8.11
N PHE A 36 -8.37 -18.07 -8.95
CA PHE A 36 -7.58 -16.92 -9.34
C PHE A 36 -8.43 -15.92 -10.14
N ASN A 37 -9.21 -16.39 -11.12
CA ASN A 37 -10.12 -15.53 -11.88
C ASN A 37 -11.19 -14.89 -11.00
N TRP A 38 -11.69 -15.60 -9.99
CA TRP A 38 -12.65 -15.06 -9.02
C TRP A 38 -12.05 -13.93 -8.18
N LEU A 39 -10.83 -14.13 -7.67
CA LEU A 39 -10.07 -13.09 -6.97
C LEU A 39 -9.84 -11.87 -7.87
N ALA A 40 -9.35 -12.09 -9.10
CA ALA A 40 -9.11 -11.02 -10.07
C ALA A 40 -10.39 -10.25 -10.40
N TYR A 41 -11.53 -10.93 -10.50
CA TYR A 41 -12.83 -10.29 -10.69
C TYR A 41 -13.24 -9.44 -9.49
N GLY A 42 -13.08 -9.93 -8.27
CA GLY A 42 -13.37 -9.16 -7.05
C GLY A 42 -12.49 -7.92 -6.91
N ILE A 43 -11.18 -8.03 -7.17
CA ILE A 43 -10.25 -6.90 -7.20
C ILE A 43 -10.70 -5.87 -8.24
N LYS A 44 -11.05 -6.32 -9.45
CA LYS A 44 -11.57 -5.44 -10.50
C LYS A 44 -12.83 -4.69 -10.04
N GLN A 45 -13.78 -5.36 -9.40
CA GLN A 45 -14.98 -4.70 -8.87
C GLN A 45 -14.66 -3.62 -7.83
N GLN A 46 -13.63 -3.83 -7.02
CA GLN A 46 -13.15 -2.82 -6.07
C GLN A 46 -12.58 -1.59 -6.79
N TYR A 47 -11.74 -1.79 -7.81
CA TYR A 47 -11.18 -0.68 -8.61
C TYR A 47 -12.25 0.09 -9.41
N GLU A 48 -13.30 -0.58 -9.88
CA GLU A 48 -14.41 0.03 -10.61
C GLU A 48 -15.46 0.68 -9.70
N ALA A 49 -15.32 0.56 -8.37
CA ALA A 49 -16.24 1.14 -7.42
C ALA A 49 -16.09 2.67 -7.40
N LYS A 50 -17.22 3.39 -7.49
CA LYS A 50 -17.23 4.86 -7.36
C LYS A 50 -16.82 5.33 -5.97
N GLN A 51 -17.20 4.55 -4.97
CA GLN A 51 -17.05 4.88 -3.55
C GLN A 51 -16.69 3.63 -2.75
N LEU A 52 -15.73 3.77 -1.83
CA LEU A 52 -15.30 2.72 -0.92
C LEU A 52 -15.11 3.26 0.50
N ASN A 53 -15.67 2.57 1.48
CA ASN A 53 -15.30 2.70 2.88
C ASN A 53 -14.50 1.46 3.29
N LEU A 54 -13.25 1.65 3.73
CA LEU A 54 -12.37 0.61 4.22
C LEU A 54 -12.16 0.80 5.72
N GLN A 55 -12.28 -0.26 6.48
CA GLN A 55 -11.97 -0.27 7.91
C GLN A 55 -10.91 -1.32 8.14
N GLU A 56 -9.70 -0.87 8.42
CA GLU A 56 -8.54 -1.71 8.62
C GLU A 56 -8.15 -1.73 10.10
N GLU A 57 -7.92 -2.92 10.62
CA GLU A 57 -7.38 -3.13 11.96
C GLU A 57 -6.11 -3.98 11.85
N ILE A 58 -4.99 -3.42 12.29
CA ILE A 58 -3.70 -4.11 12.41
C ILE A 58 -3.46 -4.43 13.88
N LYS A 59 -3.35 -5.72 14.19
CA LYS A 59 -2.99 -6.24 15.50
C LYS A 59 -1.62 -6.86 15.46
N PHE A 60 -0.87 -6.61 16.51
CA PHE A 60 0.46 -7.16 16.71
C PHE A 60 0.38 -8.27 17.75
N SER A 61 1.11 -9.36 17.55
CA SER A 61 1.23 -10.41 18.55
C SER A 61 2.63 -11.01 18.59
N VAL A 62 3.11 -11.30 19.78
CA VAL A 62 4.36 -12.03 20.03
C VAL A 62 4.11 -13.18 20.98
N LYS A 63 4.68 -14.34 20.64
CA LYS A 63 4.71 -15.54 21.46
C LYS A 63 6.15 -16.01 21.63
N GLY A 64 6.44 -16.71 22.71
CA GLY A 64 7.75 -17.36 22.90
C GLY A 64 8.84 -16.49 23.52
N ILE A 65 8.59 -15.20 23.80
CA ILE A 65 9.46 -14.43 24.72
C ILE A 65 9.37 -15.08 26.10
N SER A 66 10.52 -15.43 26.69
CA SER A 66 10.58 -16.04 28.02
C SER A 66 9.91 -15.10 29.03
N ALA A 67 9.03 -15.61 29.86
CA ALA A 67 8.39 -14.81 30.91
C ALA A 67 9.28 -14.71 32.16
N ASN A 68 10.60 -14.80 32.01
CA ASN A 68 11.52 -14.98 33.13
C ASN A 68 11.93 -13.65 33.77
N ASN A 69 11.83 -12.53 33.05
CA ASN A 69 11.94 -11.19 33.63
C ASN A 69 10.65 -10.38 33.46
N GLU A 70 10.40 -9.46 34.38
CA GLU A 70 9.18 -8.66 34.44
C GLU A 70 9.09 -7.65 33.29
N GLN A 71 10.23 -7.14 32.82
CA GLN A 71 10.32 -6.21 31.68
C GLN A 71 9.86 -6.86 30.36
N GLU A 72 10.26 -8.11 30.09
CA GLU A 72 9.84 -8.87 28.92
C GLU A 72 8.34 -9.16 28.94
N LYS A 73 7.77 -9.44 30.13
CA LYS A 73 6.31 -9.60 30.28
C LYS A 73 5.57 -8.31 29.93
N VAL A 74 6.05 -7.18 30.45
CA VAL A 74 5.47 -5.86 30.21
C VAL A 74 5.57 -5.47 28.73
N PHE A 75 6.74 -5.67 28.12
CA PHE A 75 6.92 -5.39 26.70
C PHE A 75 6.03 -6.28 25.82
N ASN A 76 5.91 -7.57 26.14
CA ASN A 76 5.03 -8.49 25.44
C ASN A 76 3.55 -8.08 25.60
N ASP A 77 3.12 -7.71 26.80
CA ASP A 77 1.77 -7.21 27.06
C ASP A 77 1.51 -5.89 26.32
N MET A 78 2.49 -4.98 26.27
CA MET A 78 2.40 -3.74 25.50
C MET A 78 2.25 -4.02 24.00
N PHE A 79 3.10 -4.85 23.42
CA PHE A 79 3.06 -5.16 21.99
C PHE A 79 1.74 -5.86 21.61
N ASN A 80 1.32 -6.87 22.38
CA ASN A 80 0.11 -7.65 22.11
C ASN A 80 -1.19 -6.87 22.25
N ASN A 81 -1.20 -5.82 23.07
CA ASN A 81 -2.36 -4.96 23.23
C ASN A 81 -2.32 -3.72 22.32
N THR A 82 -1.28 -3.58 21.49
CA THR A 82 -1.19 -2.47 20.52
C THR A 82 -2.04 -2.79 19.30
N THR A 83 -2.88 -1.85 18.90
CA THR A 83 -3.73 -1.95 17.71
C THR A 83 -3.68 -0.64 16.95
N LEU A 84 -3.47 -0.73 15.63
CA LEU A 84 -3.59 0.39 14.71
C LEU A 84 -4.90 0.23 13.93
N ARG A 85 -5.75 1.24 13.95
CA ARG A 85 -7.00 1.26 13.18
C ARG A 85 -6.95 2.36 12.13
N LEU A 86 -7.35 2.03 10.91
CA LEU A 86 -7.49 2.98 9.81
C LEU A 86 -8.93 2.91 9.29
N ASP A 87 -9.65 4.03 9.36
CA ASP A 87 -10.94 4.21 8.70
C ASP A 87 -10.74 5.09 7.48
N MET A 88 -10.87 4.51 6.29
CA MET A 88 -10.63 5.18 5.02
C MET A 88 -11.93 5.30 4.22
N ASN A 89 -12.16 6.45 3.60
CA ASN A 89 -13.29 6.69 2.72
C ASN A 89 -12.77 7.30 1.42
N TYR A 90 -13.06 6.66 0.29
CA TYR A 90 -12.65 7.08 -1.04
C TYR A 90 -13.86 7.40 -1.89
N ASP A 91 -13.96 8.63 -2.37
CA ASP A 91 -14.95 9.04 -3.37
C ASP A 91 -14.22 9.41 -4.66
N TYR A 92 -14.04 8.41 -5.52
CA TYR A 92 -13.26 8.53 -6.75
C TYR A 92 -13.87 9.51 -7.74
N ASP A 93 -15.21 9.57 -7.83
CA ASP A 93 -15.94 10.49 -8.72
C ASP A 93 -15.59 11.96 -8.41
N ASN A 94 -15.41 12.29 -7.13
CA ASN A 94 -15.09 13.64 -6.68
C ASN A 94 -13.64 13.83 -6.23
N PHE A 95 -12.81 12.79 -6.36
CA PHE A 95 -11.40 12.78 -5.95
C PHE A 95 -11.22 13.19 -4.49
N ARG A 96 -12.08 12.68 -3.61
CA ARG A 96 -12.00 12.94 -2.16
C ARG A 96 -11.55 11.69 -1.42
N ASN A 97 -10.65 11.87 -0.48
CA ASN A 97 -10.24 10.82 0.44
C ASN A 97 -10.32 11.35 1.88
N LEU A 98 -10.75 10.50 2.79
CA LEU A 98 -10.66 10.72 4.23
C LEU A 98 -10.04 9.49 4.87
N THR A 99 -8.89 9.66 5.49
CA THR A 99 -8.19 8.62 6.26
C THR A 99 -8.14 9.04 7.72
N LYS A 100 -8.72 8.24 8.60
CA LYS A 100 -8.58 8.40 10.05
C LYS A 100 -7.69 7.29 10.58
N VAL A 101 -6.61 7.65 11.25
CA VAL A 101 -5.68 6.73 11.88
C VAL A 101 -5.86 6.85 13.39
N LYS A 102 -5.93 5.71 14.06
CA LYS A 102 -6.06 5.63 15.51
C LYS A 102 -5.11 4.58 16.06
N LEU A 103 -4.19 5.00 16.90
CA LEU A 103 -3.31 4.11 17.65
C LEU A 103 -3.91 3.87 19.03
N LYS A 104 -4.00 2.60 19.42
CA LYS A 104 -4.47 2.19 20.75
C LYS A 104 -3.50 1.24 21.39
N ASN A 105 -3.44 1.29 22.72
CA ASN A 105 -2.88 0.24 23.54
C ASN A 105 -3.87 -0.08 24.65
N LYS A 106 -4.28 -1.35 24.77
CA LYS A 106 -5.41 -1.76 25.61
C LYS A 106 -6.66 -0.93 25.23
N ASN A 107 -7.24 -0.21 26.20
CA ASN A 107 -8.41 0.65 25.99
C ASN A 107 -8.05 2.14 25.85
N GLU A 108 -6.77 2.49 25.93
CA GLU A 108 -6.31 3.87 25.86
C GLU A 108 -5.96 4.30 24.45
N ASP A 109 -6.30 5.54 24.13
CA ASP A 109 -6.00 6.16 22.84
C ASP A 109 -4.63 6.84 22.91
N PHE A 110 -3.73 6.38 22.05
CA PHE A 110 -2.32 6.80 21.98
C PHE A 110 -2.03 7.78 20.85
N GLY A 111 -3.03 8.11 20.05
CA GLY A 111 -2.90 9.10 18.99
C GLY A 111 -4.02 8.99 17.99
N ASN A 112 -4.44 10.14 17.48
CA ASN A 112 -5.34 10.24 16.36
C ASN A 112 -4.75 11.12 15.24
N LEU A 113 -5.05 10.74 14.01
CA LEU A 113 -4.75 11.54 12.83
C LEU A 113 -5.94 11.48 11.90
N GLU A 114 -6.44 12.63 11.47
CA GLU A 114 -7.44 12.70 10.40
C GLU A 114 -6.83 13.46 9.21
N LEU A 115 -6.76 12.77 8.08
CA LEU A 115 -6.24 13.28 6.83
C LEU A 115 -7.38 13.31 5.82
N PHE A 116 -7.78 14.51 5.41
CA PHE A 116 -8.70 14.70 4.29
C PHE A 116 -7.91 15.20 3.09
N SER A 117 -8.16 14.67 1.90
CA SER A 117 -7.61 15.21 0.66
C SER A 117 -8.68 15.34 -0.41
N ASN A 118 -8.50 16.33 -1.27
CA ASN A 118 -9.33 16.57 -2.45
C ASN A 118 -8.45 17.00 -3.63
N LYS A 119 -9.04 17.50 -4.73
CA LYS A 119 -8.27 18.02 -5.88
C LYS A 119 -7.40 19.23 -5.58
N GLU A 120 -7.72 20.02 -4.56
CA GLU A 120 -7.03 21.29 -4.26
C GLU A 120 -5.85 21.10 -3.31
N GLY A 121 -5.94 20.13 -2.40
CA GLY A 121 -4.91 19.92 -1.39
C GLY A 121 -5.32 18.93 -0.31
N VAL A 122 -4.65 19.06 0.83
CA VAL A 122 -4.73 18.16 1.97
C VAL A 122 -5.05 18.97 3.23
N ILE A 123 -5.91 18.41 4.08
CA ILE A 123 -6.23 18.92 5.41
C ILE A 123 -5.80 17.87 6.43
N LEU A 124 -4.95 18.29 7.37
CA LEU A 124 -4.49 17.48 8.48
C LEU A 124 -5.15 17.96 9.77
N LYS A 125 -5.70 17.02 10.54
CA LYS A 125 -6.13 17.26 11.92
C LYS A 125 -5.42 16.29 12.85
N CYS A 126 -4.75 16.83 13.84
CA CYS A 126 -4.15 16.06 14.91
C CYS A 126 -4.31 16.88 16.19
N SER A 127 -5.45 16.73 16.86
CA SER A 127 -5.80 17.53 18.05
C SER A 127 -4.79 17.40 19.17
N ASP A 128 -4.03 16.29 19.17
CA ASP A 128 -3.03 15.99 20.17
C ASP A 128 -1.73 16.80 19.96
N ILE A 129 -1.50 17.32 18.75
CA ILE A 129 -0.28 18.06 18.36
C ILE A 129 -0.57 19.53 18.03
N PHE A 130 -1.71 19.85 17.44
CA PHE A 130 -2.09 21.24 17.15
C PHE A 130 -3.60 21.45 17.19
N ASN A 131 -4.00 22.68 17.56
CA ASN A 131 -5.41 23.08 17.60
C ASN A 131 -5.84 23.63 16.24
N GLY A 132 -6.79 22.96 15.59
CA GLY A 132 -7.40 23.39 14.32
C GLY A 132 -7.03 22.51 13.13
N ASN A 133 -7.47 22.91 11.93
CA ASN A 133 -7.23 22.20 10.68
C ASN A 133 -6.04 22.82 9.94
N LEU A 134 -4.96 22.06 9.78
CA LEU A 134 -3.83 22.46 8.95
C LEU A 134 -4.19 22.21 7.48
N TYR A 135 -4.27 23.27 6.68
CA TYR A 135 -4.51 23.15 5.24
C TYR A 135 -3.21 23.35 4.46
N LEU A 136 -2.94 22.40 3.55
CA LEU A 136 -1.83 22.42 2.62
C LEU A 136 -2.41 22.36 1.21
N ASP A 137 -2.32 23.44 0.43
CA ASP A 137 -2.60 23.32 -0.99
C ASP A 137 -1.47 22.54 -1.68
N TYR A 138 -1.78 21.84 -2.79
CA TYR A 138 -0.75 21.05 -3.46
C TYR A 138 0.40 21.91 -4.00
N LYS A 139 0.17 23.19 -4.30
CA LYS A 139 1.23 24.09 -4.79
C LYS A 139 2.25 24.38 -3.69
N ASP A 140 1.79 24.57 -2.46
CA ASP A 140 2.63 24.79 -1.29
C ASP A 140 3.40 23.51 -0.94
N ILE A 141 2.75 22.35 -1.01
CA ILE A 141 3.45 21.05 -0.89
C ILE A 141 4.56 20.94 -1.94
N CYS A 142 4.27 21.27 -3.21
CA CYS A 142 5.27 21.27 -4.27
C CYS A 142 6.42 22.26 -4.00
N LYS A 143 6.14 23.45 -3.43
CA LYS A 143 7.21 24.38 -3.02
C LYS A 143 8.10 23.82 -1.92
N PHE A 144 7.57 23.02 -0.98
CA PHE A 144 8.39 22.34 0.03
C PHE A 144 9.34 21.30 -0.57
N PHE A 145 8.91 20.60 -1.62
CA PHE A 145 9.81 19.68 -2.35
C PHE A 145 10.76 20.43 -3.30
N ASN A 146 10.37 21.62 -3.79
CA ASN A 146 11.18 22.50 -4.63
C ASN A 146 11.93 23.58 -3.84
N THR A 147 12.31 23.32 -2.57
CA THR A 147 13.08 24.29 -1.76
C THR A 147 14.45 24.64 -2.36
N SER A 148 14.89 23.93 -3.38
CA SER A 148 15.95 24.41 -4.25
C SER A 148 15.37 25.49 -5.20
N ASN A 149 15.55 26.76 -4.83
CA ASN A 149 15.60 27.90 -5.78
C ASN A 149 16.81 27.77 -6.74
N ASP A 150 17.26 26.54 -6.99
CA ASP A 150 18.36 26.23 -7.87
C ASP A 150 17.85 26.34 -9.30
N SER A 151 18.52 27.15 -10.10
CA SER A 151 18.24 27.27 -11.54
C SER A 151 18.36 25.92 -12.27
N ASN A 152 18.92 24.91 -11.61
CA ASN A 152 19.01 23.51 -12.06
C ASN A 152 17.79 22.64 -11.69
N SER A 153 16.72 23.19 -11.12
CA SER A 153 15.51 22.41 -10.80
C SER A 153 14.75 21.97 -12.07
N ILE A 154 14.24 20.73 -12.05
CA ILE A 154 13.44 20.14 -13.13
C ILE A 154 11.97 20.45 -12.87
N ASN A 155 11.25 20.97 -13.88
CA ASN A 155 9.81 21.11 -13.78
C ASN A 155 9.12 19.76 -14.00
N ILE A 156 8.75 19.09 -12.90
CA ILE A 156 8.11 17.76 -12.91
C ILE A 156 6.80 17.73 -13.71
N GLU A 157 6.08 18.86 -13.83
CA GLU A 157 4.83 18.93 -14.59
C GLU A 157 5.04 18.57 -16.07
N ASN A 158 6.20 18.91 -16.63
CA ASN A 158 6.56 18.57 -18.00
C ASN A 158 6.69 17.06 -18.24
N TYR A 159 6.94 16.29 -17.18
CA TYR A 159 7.18 14.85 -17.21
C TYR A 159 5.94 14.02 -16.81
N LEU A 160 4.87 14.65 -16.31
CA LEU A 160 3.60 13.99 -15.99
C LEU A 160 3.06 13.10 -17.13
N PRO A 161 3.15 13.48 -18.42
CA PRO A 161 2.70 12.62 -19.51
C PRO A 161 3.40 11.26 -19.59
N LEU A 162 4.61 11.10 -19.05
CA LEU A 162 5.30 9.79 -19.03
C LEU A 162 4.54 8.75 -18.21
N PHE A 163 3.83 9.19 -17.17
CA PHE A 163 3.08 8.33 -16.26
C PHE A 163 1.68 7.98 -16.79
N ASP A 164 1.18 8.65 -17.84
CA ASP A 164 -0.02 8.20 -18.54
C ASP A 164 0.32 7.01 -19.45
N VAL A 165 -0.01 5.82 -18.97
CA VAL A 165 0.19 4.55 -19.66
C VAL A 165 -1.11 3.99 -20.25
N SER A 166 -2.23 4.70 -20.07
CA SER A 166 -3.57 4.21 -20.45
C SER A 166 -3.73 3.96 -21.95
N LYS A 167 -2.99 4.72 -22.77
CA LYS A 167 -3.00 4.66 -24.24
C LYS A 167 -1.84 3.85 -24.83
N ASP A 168 -0.96 3.31 -24.00
CA ASP A 168 0.23 2.59 -24.49
C ASP A 168 -0.15 1.21 -25.02
N SER A 169 0.24 0.92 -26.26
CA SER A 169 -0.13 -0.32 -26.96
C SER A 169 0.43 -1.58 -26.29
N TYR A 170 1.53 -1.48 -25.55
CA TYR A 170 2.20 -2.62 -24.93
C TYR A 170 1.51 -3.04 -23.63
N ILE A 171 0.93 -2.09 -22.88
CA ILE A 171 0.34 -2.33 -21.55
C ILE A 171 -0.76 -3.37 -21.57
N LYS A 172 -1.60 -3.38 -22.61
CA LYS A 172 -2.66 -4.39 -22.74
C LYS A 172 -2.10 -5.82 -22.78
N ASN A 173 -1.01 -6.03 -23.53
CA ASN A 173 -0.37 -7.34 -23.63
C ASN A 173 0.39 -7.68 -22.35
N ILE A 174 1.14 -6.73 -21.78
CA ILE A 174 1.84 -6.89 -20.50
C ILE A 174 0.85 -7.33 -19.41
N ASN A 175 -0.29 -6.66 -19.27
CA ASN A 175 -1.29 -6.99 -18.27
C ASN A 175 -1.89 -8.39 -18.47
N LYS A 176 -2.15 -8.77 -19.72
CA LYS A 176 -2.67 -10.10 -20.06
C LYS A 176 -1.66 -11.20 -19.69
N ASP A 177 -0.41 -11.01 -20.07
CA ASP A 177 0.64 -12.01 -19.84
C ASP A 177 0.99 -12.09 -18.35
N LEU A 178 1.06 -10.96 -17.64
CA LEU A 178 1.26 -10.90 -16.19
C LEU A 178 0.16 -11.65 -15.44
N LEU A 179 -1.10 -11.47 -15.85
CA LEU A 179 -2.23 -12.19 -15.27
C LEU A 179 -2.07 -13.71 -15.45
N SER A 180 -1.57 -14.15 -16.61
CA SER A 180 -1.28 -15.55 -16.87
C SER A 180 -0.14 -16.08 -16.00
N THR A 181 0.94 -15.31 -15.84
CA THR A 181 2.07 -15.67 -14.96
C THR A 181 1.60 -15.83 -13.52
N LEU A 182 0.92 -14.81 -12.97
CA LEU A 182 0.38 -14.84 -11.61
C LEU A 182 -0.61 -15.99 -11.41
N LYS A 183 -1.47 -16.25 -12.40
CA LYS A 183 -2.38 -17.38 -12.37
C LYS A 183 -1.61 -18.70 -12.23
N ASN A 184 -0.60 -18.92 -13.06
CA ASN A 184 0.18 -20.15 -13.01
C ASN A 184 0.90 -20.32 -11.65
N SER A 185 1.44 -19.23 -11.11
CA SER A 185 2.12 -19.23 -9.80
C SER A 185 1.18 -19.46 -8.62
N LEU A 186 -0.05 -18.95 -8.66
CA LEU A 186 -0.94 -18.90 -7.49
C LEU A 186 -2.11 -19.90 -7.54
N ASN A 187 -2.55 -20.37 -8.71
CA ASN A 187 -3.81 -21.10 -8.85
C ASN A 187 -3.86 -22.39 -8.00
N HIS A 188 -2.73 -23.07 -7.85
CA HIS A 188 -2.60 -24.30 -7.07
C HIS A 188 -2.41 -24.05 -5.56
N LYS A 189 -2.26 -22.79 -5.13
CA LYS A 189 -2.09 -22.39 -3.73
C LYS A 189 -3.40 -22.04 -3.03
N PHE A 190 -4.49 -21.93 -3.79
CA PHE A 190 -5.80 -21.62 -3.24
C PHE A 190 -6.44 -22.82 -2.57
N GLN A 191 -7.04 -22.58 -1.41
CA GLN A 191 -7.88 -23.54 -0.70
C GLN A 191 -9.35 -23.09 -0.76
N ASN A 192 -10.22 -23.99 -1.22
CA ASN A 192 -11.69 -23.84 -1.24
C ASN A 192 -12.27 -24.30 0.11
N ASN A 193 -13.45 -23.94 0.60
CA ASN A 193 -14.43 -22.86 0.40
C ASN A 193 -15.30 -22.96 1.66
N GLU A 194 -15.15 -22.05 2.62
CA GLU A 194 -16.00 -22.02 3.81
C GLU A 194 -17.02 -20.90 3.70
N ASN A 195 -18.27 -21.18 4.05
CA ASN A 195 -19.26 -20.14 4.26
C ASN A 195 -18.93 -19.46 5.58
N VAL A 196 -18.57 -18.18 5.53
CA VAL A 196 -18.22 -17.38 6.70
C VAL A 196 -19.23 -16.25 6.85
N LEU A 197 -19.63 -15.96 8.08
CA LEU A 197 -20.40 -14.76 8.40
C LEU A 197 -19.43 -13.71 8.95
N ILE A 198 -19.36 -12.56 8.27
CA ILE A 198 -18.57 -11.42 8.73
C ILE A 198 -19.49 -10.32 9.23
N LYS A 199 -19.04 -9.59 10.25
CA LYS A 199 -19.68 -8.36 10.71
C LYS A 199 -19.05 -7.19 9.97
N LEU A 200 -19.87 -6.44 9.25
CA LEU A 200 -19.48 -5.18 8.64
C LEU A 200 -20.25 -4.05 9.30
N LYS A 201 -19.55 -2.97 9.61
CA LYS A 201 -20.19 -1.74 10.09
C LYS A 201 -20.66 -0.93 8.89
N PHE A 202 -21.96 -0.71 8.79
CA PHE A 202 -22.61 0.18 7.83
C PHE A 202 -23.19 1.36 8.60
N GLU A 203 -22.60 2.54 8.43
CA GLU A 203 -23.00 3.75 9.16
C GLU A 203 -22.89 3.51 10.69
N GLU A 204 -23.99 3.66 11.43
CA GLU A 204 -24.07 3.39 12.87
C GLU A 204 -24.47 1.93 13.20
N SER A 205 -24.75 1.11 12.19
CA SER A 205 -25.29 -0.25 12.37
C SER A 205 -24.28 -1.35 12.00
N GLU A 206 -24.23 -2.43 12.77
CA GLU A 206 -23.52 -3.66 12.36
C GLU A 206 -24.47 -4.55 11.55
N LYS A 207 -24.00 -5.06 10.40
CA LYS A 207 -24.71 -6.07 9.61
C LYS A 207 -23.85 -7.31 9.44
N LEU A 208 -24.48 -8.47 9.60
CA LEU A 208 -23.88 -9.75 9.25
C LEU A 208 -24.02 -9.97 7.75
N VAL A 209 -22.90 -10.19 7.07
CA VAL A 209 -22.85 -10.51 5.64
C VAL A 209 -22.32 -11.92 5.48
N LYS A 210 -23.08 -12.74 4.75
CA LYS A 210 -22.65 -14.09 4.37
C LYS A 210 -21.66 -13.99 3.22
N CYS A 211 -20.49 -14.58 3.40
CA CYS A 211 -19.42 -14.59 2.42
C CYS A 211 -18.93 -16.01 2.16
N ASN A 212 -18.38 -16.21 0.97
CA ASN A 212 -17.54 -17.35 0.67
C ASN A 212 -16.08 -16.93 0.84
N GLU A 213 -15.30 -17.76 1.51
CA GLU A 213 -13.89 -17.47 1.80
C GLU A 213 -12.96 -18.24 0.86
N LEU A 214 -12.03 -17.51 0.25
CA LEU A 214 -10.91 -18.03 -0.52
C LEU A 214 -9.61 -17.81 0.27
N LYS A 215 -8.91 -18.89 0.60
CA LYS A 215 -7.66 -18.84 1.38
C LYS A 215 -6.45 -19.09 0.49
N ILE A 216 -5.34 -18.42 0.79
CA ILE A 216 -4.02 -18.71 0.23
C ILE A 216 -2.99 -18.63 1.36
N SER A 217 -2.10 -19.61 1.43
CA SER A 217 -1.01 -19.69 2.40
C SER A 217 0.29 -19.77 1.61
N LEU A 218 1.20 -18.82 1.85
CA LEU A 218 2.50 -18.74 1.20
C LEU A 218 3.59 -18.84 2.27
N ASN A 219 4.52 -19.78 2.11
CA ASN A 219 5.74 -19.81 2.92
C ASN A 219 6.87 -19.03 2.23
N SER A 220 8.02 -18.90 2.90
CA SER A 220 9.23 -18.27 2.36
C SER A 220 9.61 -18.75 0.95
N GLU A 221 9.51 -20.05 0.68
CA GLU A 221 9.87 -20.66 -0.60
C GLU A 221 8.87 -20.32 -1.71
N ASP A 222 7.57 -20.31 -1.38
CA ASP A 222 6.51 -19.89 -2.29
C ASP A 222 6.70 -18.43 -2.73
N ILE A 223 7.02 -17.55 -1.77
CA ILE A 223 7.26 -16.12 -2.02
C ILE A 223 8.48 -15.93 -2.93
N LYS A 224 9.59 -16.63 -2.64
CA LYS A 224 10.78 -16.63 -3.50
C LYS A 224 10.43 -17.07 -4.93
N ASN A 225 9.69 -18.16 -5.08
CA ASN A 225 9.32 -18.68 -6.39
C ASN A 225 8.42 -17.71 -7.16
N ILE A 226 7.44 -17.07 -6.50
CA ILE A 226 6.62 -16.02 -7.10
C ILE A 226 7.49 -14.84 -7.56
N LEU A 227 8.41 -14.36 -6.71
CA LEU A 227 9.32 -13.26 -7.06
C LEU A 227 10.22 -13.62 -8.24
N LYS A 228 10.75 -14.84 -8.30
CA LYS A 228 11.54 -15.32 -9.45
C LYS A 228 10.72 -15.35 -10.73
N GLU A 229 9.51 -15.89 -10.69
CA GLU A 229 8.64 -15.95 -11.87
C GLU A 229 8.23 -14.55 -12.36
N LEU A 230 8.00 -13.59 -11.46
CA LEU A 230 7.76 -12.19 -11.83
C LEU A 230 8.99 -11.53 -12.48
N ASN A 231 10.19 -11.81 -11.98
CA ASN A 231 11.43 -11.30 -12.55
C ASN A 231 11.75 -11.96 -13.90
N LYS A 232 11.52 -13.27 -14.06
CA LYS A 232 11.61 -13.95 -15.36
C LYS A 232 10.60 -13.38 -16.35
N PHE A 233 9.36 -13.15 -15.91
CA PHE A 233 8.35 -12.50 -16.73
C PHE A 233 8.81 -11.12 -17.20
N ALA A 234 9.35 -10.28 -16.31
CA ALA A 234 9.91 -9.00 -16.69
C ALA A 234 11.08 -9.16 -17.69
N LYS A 235 12.01 -10.05 -17.38
CA LYS A 235 13.19 -10.36 -18.19
C LYS A 235 12.82 -10.80 -19.61
N ASP A 236 11.89 -11.74 -19.74
CA ASP A 236 11.64 -12.47 -20.99
C ASP A 236 10.50 -11.86 -21.83
N ASN A 237 9.65 -10.98 -21.27
CA ASN A 237 8.53 -10.42 -22.02
C ASN A 237 8.97 -9.30 -22.99
N PRO A 238 8.81 -9.48 -24.32
CA PRO A 238 9.23 -8.48 -25.30
C PRO A 238 8.43 -7.17 -25.20
N ASN A 239 7.17 -7.21 -24.77
CA ASN A 239 6.35 -6.01 -24.61
C ASN A 239 6.88 -5.12 -23.48
N ILE A 240 7.46 -5.69 -22.41
CA ILE A 240 8.07 -4.91 -21.32
C ILE A 240 9.31 -4.17 -21.82
N LYS A 241 10.17 -4.86 -22.57
CA LYS A 241 11.36 -4.27 -23.20
C LYS A 241 10.98 -3.12 -24.13
N LEU A 242 9.99 -3.34 -24.99
CA LEU A 242 9.50 -2.32 -25.94
C LEU A 242 8.81 -1.15 -25.22
N PHE A 243 8.03 -1.42 -24.18
CA PHE A 243 7.41 -0.40 -23.34
C PHE A 243 8.46 0.50 -22.69
N LEU A 244 9.47 -0.09 -22.05
CA LEU A 244 10.53 0.69 -21.41
C LEU A 244 11.33 1.50 -22.43
N LYS A 245 11.70 0.92 -23.56
CA LYS A 245 12.37 1.64 -24.66
C LYS A 245 11.54 2.82 -25.16
N SER A 246 10.21 2.65 -25.32
CA SER A 246 9.29 3.72 -25.70
C SER A 246 9.28 4.85 -24.65
N LYS A 247 9.26 4.50 -23.36
CA LYS A 247 9.25 5.49 -22.27
C LYS A 247 10.57 6.23 -22.11
N ILE A 248 11.71 5.57 -22.29
CA ILE A 248 13.01 6.25 -22.29
C ILE A 248 13.08 7.25 -23.47
N ASN A 249 12.62 6.87 -24.67
CA ASN A 249 12.56 7.80 -25.81
C ASN A 249 11.69 9.03 -25.50
N GLN A 250 10.48 8.82 -24.99
CA GLN A 250 9.59 9.92 -24.58
C GLN A 250 10.25 10.82 -23.53
N PHE A 251 10.95 10.23 -22.55
CA PHE A 251 11.69 10.97 -21.53
C PHE A 251 12.79 11.85 -22.16
N LEU A 252 13.61 11.29 -23.06
CA LEU A 252 14.67 12.04 -23.74
C LEU A 252 14.10 13.15 -24.63
N ASP A 253 12.97 12.91 -25.32
CA ASP A 253 12.29 13.93 -26.11
C ASP A 253 11.82 15.11 -25.25
N ILE A 254 11.23 14.84 -24.08
CA ILE A 254 10.81 15.87 -23.13
C ILE A 254 12.04 16.62 -22.61
N ALA A 255 13.11 15.91 -22.23
CA ALA A 255 14.33 16.51 -21.71
C ALA A 255 15.04 17.41 -22.74
N VAL A 256 15.11 16.99 -24.01
CA VAL A 256 15.61 17.85 -25.12
C VAL A 256 14.73 19.08 -25.28
N LYS A 257 13.41 18.89 -25.36
CA LYS A 257 12.45 19.98 -25.59
C LYS A 257 12.52 21.06 -24.51
N ASN A 258 12.75 20.66 -23.26
CA ASN A 258 12.80 21.57 -22.12
C ASN A 258 14.22 22.06 -21.79
N ASN A 259 15.24 21.64 -22.55
CA ASN A 259 16.65 21.92 -22.25
C ASN A 259 17.06 21.44 -20.85
N ASP A 260 16.57 20.26 -20.45
CA ASP A 260 16.81 19.66 -19.14
C ASP A 260 17.91 18.58 -19.16
N LEU A 261 18.50 18.24 -20.32
CA LEU A 261 19.49 17.15 -20.45
C LEU A 261 20.65 17.26 -19.46
N ASP A 262 21.28 18.44 -19.38
CA ASP A 262 22.43 18.67 -18.50
C ASP A 262 22.04 18.45 -17.01
N LYS A 263 20.78 18.68 -16.65
CA LYS A 263 20.26 18.45 -15.28
C LYS A 263 20.19 16.96 -14.94
N PHE A 264 20.09 16.10 -15.95
CA PHE A 264 20.16 14.64 -15.80
C PHE A 264 21.58 14.09 -16.01
N GLY A 265 22.59 14.96 -16.17
CA GLY A 265 23.94 14.54 -16.52
C GLY A 265 24.04 13.93 -17.91
N LEU A 266 23.15 14.34 -18.83
CA LEU A 266 23.08 13.87 -20.20
C LEU A 266 23.44 15.00 -21.17
N THR A 267 23.94 14.64 -22.33
CA THR A 267 24.26 15.56 -23.42
C THR A 267 23.42 15.24 -24.65
N ASN A 268 23.35 16.19 -25.60
CA ASN A 268 22.76 15.93 -26.91
C ASN A 268 23.47 14.78 -27.66
N LYS A 269 24.75 14.56 -27.38
CA LYS A 269 25.50 13.43 -27.92
C LYS A 269 24.95 12.11 -27.37
N ASP A 270 24.69 12.02 -26.07
CA ASP A 270 24.13 10.82 -25.44
C ASP A 270 22.74 10.49 -25.98
N VAL A 271 21.89 11.51 -26.20
CA VAL A 271 20.57 11.32 -26.83
C VAL A 271 20.71 10.82 -28.26
N LYS A 272 21.65 11.38 -29.02
CA LYS A 272 21.91 10.98 -30.41
C LYS A 272 22.43 9.54 -30.45
N GLU A 273 23.37 9.18 -29.59
CA GLU A 273 23.84 7.80 -29.44
C GLU A 273 22.69 6.87 -29.06
N PHE A 274 21.84 7.24 -28.11
CA PHE A 274 20.67 6.45 -27.73
C PHE A 274 19.71 6.18 -28.91
N LYS A 275 19.47 7.18 -29.77
CA LYS A 275 18.50 7.10 -30.88
C LYS A 275 19.07 6.51 -32.16
N GLU A 276 20.35 6.75 -32.44
CA GLU A 276 21.01 6.40 -33.71
C GLU A 276 21.95 5.19 -33.59
N ASP A 277 22.36 4.80 -32.39
CA ASP A 277 23.25 3.64 -32.22
C ASP A 277 22.50 2.36 -32.59
N LYS A 278 22.94 1.75 -33.70
CA LYS A 278 22.46 0.46 -34.18
C LYS A 278 22.77 -0.67 -33.18
N ASN A 279 23.67 -0.44 -32.22
CA ASN A 279 23.97 -1.35 -31.13
C ASN A 279 23.20 -1.02 -29.84
N PHE A 280 22.42 0.06 -29.78
CA PHE A 280 21.64 0.39 -28.59
C PHE A 280 20.75 -0.78 -28.17
N ASP A 281 20.06 -1.41 -29.12
CA ASP A 281 19.23 -2.58 -28.83
C ASP A 281 20.07 -3.73 -28.28
N LYS A 282 21.28 -3.94 -28.81
CA LYS A 282 22.19 -4.97 -28.31
C LYS A 282 22.68 -4.66 -26.88
N TYR A 283 23.04 -3.41 -26.58
CA TYR A 283 23.49 -2.99 -25.25
C TYR A 283 22.34 -3.02 -24.24
N PHE A 284 21.20 -2.43 -24.59
CA PHE A 284 19.99 -2.48 -23.77
C PHE A 284 19.59 -3.92 -23.47
N HIS A 285 19.59 -4.82 -24.46
CA HIS A 285 19.33 -6.23 -24.22
C HIS A 285 20.36 -6.85 -23.29
N LYS A 286 21.66 -6.61 -23.52
CA LYS A 286 22.71 -7.16 -22.66
C LYS A 286 22.55 -6.71 -21.19
N GLU A 287 22.45 -5.41 -20.94
CA GLU A 287 22.32 -4.84 -19.59
C GLU A 287 21.02 -5.29 -18.92
N TRP A 288 19.92 -5.37 -19.67
CA TRP A 288 18.64 -5.90 -19.18
C TRP A 288 18.76 -7.37 -18.74
N GLU A 289 19.34 -8.21 -19.60
CA GLU A 289 19.54 -9.62 -19.32
C GLU A 289 20.46 -9.83 -18.10
N GLU A 290 21.56 -9.06 -18.01
CA GLU A 290 22.49 -9.11 -16.89
C GLU A 290 21.83 -8.67 -15.58
N ALA A 291 21.12 -7.55 -15.57
CA ALA A 291 20.43 -7.02 -14.38
C ALA A 291 19.39 -8.01 -13.83
N PHE A 292 18.50 -8.54 -14.67
CA PHE A 292 17.49 -9.51 -14.20
C PHE A 292 18.11 -10.85 -13.81
N THR A 293 19.19 -11.28 -14.47
CA THR A 293 19.90 -12.51 -14.08
C THR A 293 20.55 -12.35 -12.71
N GLN A 294 21.15 -11.18 -12.43
CA GLN A 294 21.68 -10.86 -11.11
C GLN A 294 20.58 -10.86 -10.05
N ILE A 295 19.45 -10.18 -10.29
CA ILE A 295 18.31 -10.15 -9.36
C ILE A 295 17.81 -11.57 -9.05
N ILE A 296 17.61 -12.41 -10.07
CA ILE A 296 17.16 -13.79 -9.90
C ILE A 296 18.17 -14.60 -9.07
N ASN A 297 19.47 -14.48 -9.37
CA ASN A 297 20.53 -15.15 -8.63
C ASN A 297 20.60 -14.68 -7.17
N GLU A 298 20.38 -13.40 -6.89
CA GLU A 298 20.34 -12.89 -5.51
C GLU A 298 19.12 -13.41 -4.74
N ILE A 299 17.97 -13.58 -5.39
CA ILE A 299 16.81 -14.24 -4.76
C ILE A 299 17.14 -15.70 -4.41
N ASP A 300 17.88 -16.42 -5.26
CA ASP A 300 18.35 -17.79 -4.98
C ASP A 300 19.31 -17.85 -3.78
N LYS A 301 20.23 -16.89 -3.69
CA LYS A 301 21.23 -16.81 -2.60
C LYS A 301 20.68 -16.29 -1.29
N THR A 302 19.60 -15.52 -1.32
CA THR A 302 19.00 -14.95 -0.11
C THR A 302 18.61 -16.09 0.82
N GLN A 303 19.30 -16.23 1.94
CA GLN A 303 18.85 -17.12 3.00
C GLN A 303 17.49 -16.60 3.48
N THR A 304 16.45 -17.39 3.28
CA THR A 304 15.19 -17.12 3.94
C THR A 304 15.32 -17.59 5.36
N ASN A 305 14.95 -16.77 6.33
CA ASN A 305 14.51 -17.34 7.59
C ASN A 305 13.39 -18.31 7.23
N ASP A 306 13.58 -19.60 7.50
CA ASP A 306 12.69 -20.69 7.06
C ASP A 306 11.26 -20.59 7.63
N ASP A 307 10.99 -19.55 8.41
CA ASP A 307 9.84 -19.37 9.27
C ASP A 307 8.97 -18.13 8.94
N PHE A 308 9.16 -17.50 7.76
CA PHE A 308 8.22 -16.48 7.28
C PHE A 308 7.05 -17.12 6.53
N LYS A 309 5.83 -16.72 6.89
CA LYS A 309 4.58 -17.21 6.29
C LYS A 309 3.59 -16.07 6.15
N ILE A 310 2.85 -16.07 5.04
CA ILE A 310 1.72 -15.17 4.78
C ILE A 310 0.47 -16.02 4.58
N ASP A 311 -0.52 -15.86 5.45
CA ASP A 311 -1.87 -16.41 5.25
C ASP A 311 -2.81 -15.27 4.85
N MET A 312 -3.44 -15.37 3.68
CA MET A 312 -4.45 -14.42 3.22
C MET A 312 -5.80 -15.11 3.05
N SER A 313 -6.86 -14.45 3.52
CA SER A 313 -8.25 -14.86 3.32
C SER A 313 -9.03 -13.73 2.66
N PHE A 314 -9.62 -14.02 1.50
CA PHE A 314 -10.49 -13.10 0.76
C PHE A 314 -11.94 -13.57 0.90
N ARG A 315 -12.81 -12.70 1.38
CA ARG A 315 -14.22 -13.03 1.64
C ARG A 315 -15.14 -12.29 0.69
N PHE A 316 -15.83 -13.04 -0.14
CA PHE A 316 -16.67 -12.53 -1.22
C PHE A 316 -18.15 -12.65 -0.85
N ASP A 317 -18.94 -11.61 -1.06
CA ASP A 317 -20.40 -11.71 -0.95
C ASP A 317 -21.05 -12.46 -2.13
N ASN A 318 -22.37 -12.49 -2.16
CA ASN A 318 -23.12 -13.14 -3.23
C ASN A 318 -22.92 -12.50 -4.61
N ASP A 319 -22.52 -11.22 -4.67
CA ASP A 319 -22.23 -10.47 -5.90
C ASP A 319 -20.74 -10.55 -6.30
N ASP A 320 -19.97 -11.45 -5.68
CA ASP A 320 -18.52 -11.62 -5.86
C ASP A 320 -17.70 -10.38 -5.51
N LYS A 321 -18.23 -9.49 -4.66
CA LYS A 321 -17.48 -8.34 -4.15
C LYS A 321 -16.67 -8.76 -2.95
N ILE A 322 -15.39 -8.38 -2.91
CA ILE A 322 -14.55 -8.56 -1.74
C ILE A 322 -15.08 -7.66 -0.62
N ARG A 323 -15.52 -8.26 0.48
CA ARG A 323 -16.05 -7.57 1.66
C ARG A 323 -15.09 -7.58 2.83
N ASN A 324 -14.17 -8.53 2.85
CA ASN A 324 -13.15 -8.62 3.86
C ASN A 324 -11.88 -9.27 3.31
N VAL A 325 -10.73 -8.73 3.72
CA VAL A 325 -9.40 -9.29 3.47
C VAL A 325 -8.72 -9.43 4.82
N LEU A 326 -8.34 -10.65 5.20
CA LEU A 326 -7.55 -10.94 6.37
C LEU A 326 -6.17 -11.40 5.92
N CYS A 327 -5.11 -10.71 6.34
CA CYS A 327 -3.74 -11.09 6.10
C CYS A 327 -3.03 -11.32 7.43
N ILE A 328 -2.36 -12.47 7.58
CA ILE A 328 -1.58 -12.80 8.76
C ILE A 328 -0.14 -13.05 8.31
N TYR A 329 0.74 -12.13 8.67
CA TYR A 329 2.18 -12.28 8.51
C TYR A 329 2.72 -12.97 9.75
N THR A 330 3.34 -14.12 9.59
CA THR A 330 4.02 -14.84 10.67
C THR A 330 5.52 -14.82 10.41
N PHE A 331 6.29 -14.46 11.42
CA PHE A 331 7.74 -14.47 11.39
C PHE A 331 8.24 -15.16 12.64
N ARG A 332 8.98 -16.28 12.50
CA ARG A 332 9.64 -16.91 13.64
C ARG A 332 11.13 -16.63 13.62
N GLN A 333 11.68 -16.38 14.80
CA GLN A 333 13.10 -16.22 15.04
C GLN A 333 13.65 -17.41 15.84
N LEU A 334 14.98 -17.51 15.85
CA LEU A 334 15.72 -18.39 16.74
C LEU A 334 15.25 -18.21 18.20
N GLY A 335 15.04 -19.32 18.91
CA GLY A 335 14.52 -19.30 20.29
C GLY A 335 12.99 -19.45 20.42
N ASN A 336 12.29 -19.92 19.38
CA ASN A 336 10.83 -20.14 19.35
C ASN A 336 9.98 -18.85 19.50
N ILE A 337 10.58 -17.68 19.29
CA ILE A 337 9.84 -16.42 19.28
C ILE A 337 9.05 -16.33 17.98
N VAL A 338 7.75 -16.10 18.07
CA VAL A 338 6.84 -15.97 16.92
C VAL A 338 6.19 -14.61 16.96
N PHE A 339 6.49 -13.77 15.96
CA PHE A 339 5.85 -12.50 15.71
C PHE A 339 4.72 -12.72 14.69
N ASN A 340 3.51 -12.24 14.99
CA ASN A 340 2.46 -12.14 13.99
C ASN A 340 1.94 -10.72 13.87
N VAL A 341 1.68 -10.32 12.63
CA VAL A 341 0.93 -9.11 12.29
C VAL A 341 -0.34 -9.56 11.59
N GLU A 342 -1.48 -9.33 12.24
CA GLU A 342 -2.81 -9.60 11.68
C GLU A 342 -3.38 -8.28 11.15
N GLN A 343 -3.58 -8.21 9.84
CA GLN A 343 -4.20 -7.08 9.15
C GLN A 343 -5.58 -7.51 8.67
N ASN A 344 -6.62 -6.90 9.21
CA ASN A 344 -8.01 -7.22 8.88
C ASN A 344 -8.69 -6.00 8.25
N VAL A 345 -9.03 -6.09 6.96
CA VAL A 345 -9.62 -5.01 6.17
C VAL A 345 -11.06 -5.35 5.81
N ASN A 346 -12.02 -4.60 6.34
CA ASN A 346 -13.43 -4.65 5.95
C ASN A 346 -13.72 -3.63 4.85
N ILE A 347 -14.51 -4.03 3.86
CA ILE A 347 -14.77 -3.25 2.64
C ILE A 347 -16.26 -3.06 2.41
N ASN A 348 -16.67 -1.80 2.38
CA ASN A 348 -18.02 -1.35 2.08
C ASN A 348 -18.02 -0.56 0.76
N TYR A 349 -18.92 -0.91 -0.16
CA TYR A 349 -19.07 -0.25 -1.48
C TYR A 349 -20.06 0.91 -1.43
N SER A 350 -20.17 1.54 -0.27
CA SER A 350 -21.05 2.68 0.01
C SER A 350 -20.43 3.48 1.13
N ILE A 351 -20.49 4.81 1.01
CA ILE A 351 -20.03 5.75 2.03
C ILE A 351 -21.25 6.51 2.54
N ASP A 352 -21.28 6.79 3.84
CA ASP A 352 -22.25 7.74 4.40
C ASP A 352 -22.00 9.13 3.80
N LYS A 353 -23.04 9.74 3.24
CA LYS A 353 -22.95 11.06 2.57
C LYS A 353 -22.39 12.15 3.50
N GLN A 354 -22.53 12.01 4.82
CA GLN A 354 -22.05 12.98 5.80
C GLN A 354 -20.54 12.92 6.08
N VAL A 355 -19.85 11.89 5.57
CA VAL A 355 -18.41 11.68 5.79
C VAL A 355 -17.58 12.80 5.17
N PHE A 356 -17.97 13.31 4.00
CA PHE A 356 -17.27 14.37 3.28
C PHE A 356 -17.94 15.74 3.39
N ASP A 357 -18.67 15.98 4.47
CA ASP A 357 -19.28 17.27 4.73
C ASP A 357 -18.19 18.37 4.77
N SER A 358 -18.18 19.23 3.76
CA SER A 358 -17.15 20.26 3.57
C SER A 358 -17.13 21.30 4.69
N SER A 359 -18.21 21.43 5.45
CA SER A 359 -18.25 22.32 6.63
C SER A 359 -17.29 21.87 7.74
N LYS A 360 -16.93 20.58 7.77
CA LYS A 360 -15.97 20.03 8.74
C LYS A 360 -14.52 20.31 8.36
N TYR A 361 -14.25 20.76 7.14
CA TYR A 361 -12.91 20.81 6.56
C TYR A 361 -12.56 22.24 6.13
N THR A 362 -12.65 23.18 7.08
CA THR A 362 -12.31 24.59 6.90
C THR A 362 -10.80 24.80 6.89
N LYS A 363 -10.33 25.79 6.10
CA LYS A 363 -8.92 26.17 5.97
C LYS A 363 -8.54 27.07 7.16
N ASP A 364 -8.29 26.47 8.33
CA ASP A 364 -8.16 27.23 9.59
C ASP A 364 -6.74 27.74 9.83
N ILE A 365 -5.72 26.91 9.61
CA ILE A 365 -4.31 27.24 9.87
C ILE A 365 -3.56 27.24 8.55
N LYS A 366 -2.89 28.35 8.23
CA LYS A 366 -1.90 28.38 7.15
C LYS A 366 -0.56 27.88 7.68
N ILE A 367 0.21 27.18 6.86
CA ILE A 367 1.55 26.70 7.24
C ILE A 367 2.45 27.81 7.78
N THR A 368 2.27 29.03 7.27
CA THR A 368 2.98 30.24 7.70
C THR A 368 2.73 30.63 9.17
N GLU A 369 1.70 30.08 9.80
CA GLU A 369 1.34 30.33 11.21
C GLU A 369 1.88 29.23 12.14
N LEU A 370 2.42 28.14 11.59
CA LEU A 370 3.14 27.10 12.34
C LEU A 370 4.61 27.48 12.49
N THR A 371 4.94 28.28 13.51
CA THR A 371 6.36 28.53 13.84
C THR A 371 7.00 27.25 14.42
N PRO A 372 8.25 26.90 14.06
CA PRO A 372 8.94 25.69 14.54
C PRO A 372 8.93 25.53 16.07
N ASN A 373 9.07 26.63 16.81
CA ASN A 373 9.08 26.63 18.27
C ASN A 373 7.75 26.12 18.88
N ASN A 374 6.61 26.49 18.30
CA ASN A 374 5.29 26.08 18.79
C ASN A 374 4.98 24.60 18.47
N LEU A 375 5.43 24.12 17.30
CA LEU A 375 5.30 22.71 16.92
C LEU A 375 6.12 21.81 17.85
N ASN A 376 7.38 22.19 18.11
CA ASN A 376 8.27 21.45 19.00
C ASN A 376 7.68 21.38 20.42
N SER A 377 7.20 22.51 20.96
CA SER A 377 6.59 22.51 22.30
C SER A 377 5.34 21.66 22.41
N ASN A 378 4.51 21.61 21.37
CA ASN A 378 3.31 20.78 21.39
C ASN A 378 3.65 19.29 21.23
N MET A 379 4.63 18.96 20.39
CA MET A 379 5.13 17.59 20.24
C MET A 379 5.72 17.09 21.56
N ASP A 380 6.53 17.90 22.23
CA ASP A 380 7.11 17.55 23.54
C ASP A 380 6.02 17.30 24.59
N LYS A 381 4.96 18.13 24.59
CA LYS A 381 3.81 17.95 25.48
C LYS A 381 3.08 16.64 25.16
N TYR A 382 2.82 16.37 23.89
CA TYR A 382 2.19 15.13 23.43
C TYR A 382 2.99 13.89 23.84
N LEU A 383 4.31 13.89 23.62
CA LEU A 383 5.19 12.78 23.99
C LEU A 383 5.19 12.52 25.50
N LYS A 384 5.23 13.58 26.32
CA LYS A 384 5.10 13.46 27.79
C LYS A 384 3.76 12.91 28.23
N ASP A 385 2.66 13.33 27.58
CA ASP A 385 1.33 12.80 27.85
C ASP A 385 1.21 11.32 27.47
N MET A 386 1.85 10.90 26.36
CA MET A 386 1.93 9.49 25.96
C MET A 386 2.75 8.65 26.92
N GLU A 387 3.92 9.14 27.34
CA GLU A 387 4.76 8.49 28.34
C GLU A 387 3.97 8.26 29.63
N LYS A 388 3.29 9.29 30.12
CA LYS A 388 2.44 9.19 31.31
C LYS A 388 1.32 8.16 31.15
N LYS A 389 0.67 8.09 29.98
CA LYS A 389 -0.35 7.06 29.69
C LYS A 389 0.26 5.65 29.72
N LEU A 390 1.43 5.43 29.12
CA LEU A 390 2.12 4.14 29.17
C LEU A 390 2.49 3.75 30.60
N THR A 391 3.07 4.67 31.37
CA THR A 391 3.43 4.41 32.77
C THR A 391 2.21 4.07 33.63
N ASN A 392 1.06 4.69 33.37
CA ASN A 392 -0.18 4.35 34.09
C ASN A 392 -0.73 2.97 33.69
N LEU A 393 -0.61 2.58 32.42
CA LEU A 393 -1.04 1.26 31.93
C LEU A 393 -0.10 0.13 32.32
N TYR A 394 1.16 0.47 32.57
CA TYR A 394 2.26 -0.44 32.87
C TYR A 394 3.13 0.14 34.00
N PRO A 395 2.63 0.19 35.25
CA PRO A 395 3.37 0.74 36.38
C PRO A 395 4.71 0.07 36.66
N GLU A 396 4.86 -1.19 36.23
CA GLU A 396 6.08 -1.97 36.32
C GLU A 396 7.24 -1.38 35.50
N LEU A 397 6.94 -0.56 34.48
CA LEU A 397 7.95 0.24 33.78
C LEU A 397 8.62 1.24 34.73
N ASN A 398 7.86 1.79 35.70
CA ASN A 398 8.32 2.83 36.61
C ASN A 398 9.23 2.30 37.73
N ASN A 399 8.98 1.07 38.19
CA ASN A 399 9.69 0.47 39.34
C ASN A 399 11.13 0.04 39.03
N ASN A 400 11.53 0.01 37.75
CA ASN A 400 12.88 -0.35 37.32
C ASN A 400 13.69 0.82 36.72
N TYR A 401 13.13 2.04 36.65
CA TYR A 401 13.86 3.23 36.15
C TYR A 401 15.06 3.62 37.02
N ASN A 402 15.18 3.08 38.25
CA ASN A 402 16.29 3.35 39.16
C ASN A 402 17.49 2.40 39.03
N ASN A 403 17.49 1.43 38.11
CA ASN A 403 18.66 0.59 37.86
C ASN A 403 19.07 0.62 36.37
N SER A 404 20.03 1.49 36.07
CA SER A 404 21.02 1.37 34.98
C SER A 404 20.52 0.86 33.63
N GLY A 405 19.92 1.73 32.80
CA GLY A 405 19.64 1.36 31.40
C GLY A 405 19.22 2.49 30.45
N TYR A 406 18.69 3.61 30.97
CA TYR A 406 18.17 4.70 30.12
C TYR A 406 19.17 5.81 29.77
N SER A 407 20.43 5.73 30.24
CA SER A 407 21.46 6.70 29.87
C SER A 407 21.93 6.60 28.41
N ASN A 408 21.64 5.49 27.73
CA ASN A 408 22.10 5.27 26.35
C ASN A 408 21.06 5.62 25.27
N PHE A 409 19.78 5.78 25.61
CA PHE A 409 18.76 6.18 24.62
C PHE A 409 18.60 7.70 24.52
N ASN A 410 18.75 8.44 25.63
CA ASN A 410 18.71 9.91 25.59
C ASN A 410 19.96 10.54 24.97
N ASN A 411 21.12 9.87 25.01
CA ASN A 411 22.34 10.39 24.38
C ASN A 411 22.41 10.16 22.85
N SER A 412 21.60 9.27 22.27
CA SER A 412 21.56 9.08 20.82
C SER A 412 20.52 9.99 20.14
N VAL A 413 19.41 10.30 20.82
CA VAL A 413 18.36 11.17 20.26
C VAL A 413 18.71 12.66 20.41
N ASN A 414 19.34 13.08 21.53
CA ASN A 414 19.75 14.49 21.69
C ASN A 414 20.98 14.91 20.89
N ASN A 415 21.88 13.98 20.52
CA ASN A 415 23.05 14.32 19.70
C ASN A 415 22.73 14.45 18.21
N ASN A 416 21.61 13.88 17.73
CA ASN A 416 21.20 14.01 16.33
C ASN A 416 20.33 15.25 16.04
N TYR A 417 19.71 15.85 17.05
CA TYR A 417 18.92 17.08 16.87
C TYR A 417 19.74 18.38 16.97
N ASN A 418 20.93 18.34 17.60
CA ASN A 418 21.76 19.53 17.80
C ASN A 418 22.93 19.68 16.80
N ASN A 419 23.19 18.70 15.93
CA ASN A 419 24.30 18.74 14.97
C ASN A 419 23.90 18.89 13.50
N SER A 420 22.62 19.17 13.19
CA SER A 420 22.16 19.40 11.81
C SER A 420 22.15 20.87 11.38
N ASN A 421 22.63 21.78 12.22
CA ASN A 421 22.97 23.14 11.80
C ASN A 421 24.49 23.24 11.60
N LEU A 422 24.88 23.51 10.34
CA LEU A 422 26.23 23.80 9.84
C LEU A 422 27.11 22.59 9.47
N ASN A 423 26.92 22.06 8.25
CA ASN A 423 27.99 22.03 7.25
C ASN A 423 27.45 21.51 5.90
N THR A 424 27.11 22.47 5.03
CA THR A 424 27.26 22.31 3.59
C THR A 424 28.74 22.14 3.30
N ASP A 425 29.20 20.95 2.93
CA ASP A 425 30.34 20.80 2.02
C ASP A 425 30.33 19.41 1.36
N TYR A 426 30.41 19.46 0.03
CA TYR A 426 30.78 18.44 -0.95
C TYR A 426 31.46 17.18 -0.42
N TYR A 427 31.02 15.99 -0.85
CA TYR A 427 31.91 14.97 -1.42
C TYR A 427 31.14 13.98 -2.31
N THR A 428 31.43 14.07 -3.61
CA THR A 428 31.40 13.02 -4.62
C THR A 428 32.26 11.81 -4.26
N ASN A 429 31.84 10.66 -4.81
CA ASN A 429 32.60 9.45 -5.18
C ASN A 429 32.57 8.23 -4.26
N ASN A 430 32.05 7.16 -4.89
CA ASN A 430 32.58 5.79 -4.97
C ASN A 430 32.62 4.91 -3.72
N TYR A 431 32.82 3.63 -4.03
CA TYR A 431 33.02 2.44 -3.19
C TYR A 431 31.78 1.54 -3.11
N GLU A 432 31.71 0.52 -3.98
CA GLU A 432 32.50 -0.73 -4.00
C GLU A 432 32.05 -1.74 -2.94
N TYR A 433 31.85 -2.95 -3.45
CA TYR A 433 31.68 -4.21 -2.75
C TYR A 433 32.56 -4.37 -1.51
N GLY A 434 31.98 -4.95 -0.46
CA GLY A 434 32.74 -5.40 0.71
C GLY A 434 31.93 -6.30 1.63
N ILE A 435 32.03 -7.60 1.39
CA ILE A 435 31.63 -8.70 2.28
C ILE A 435 32.38 -8.60 3.61
N ASN A 436 31.67 -8.85 4.72
CA ASN A 436 32.08 -9.77 5.78
C ASN A 436 30.87 -10.23 6.59
#